data_AF-A0A932SZL2-F1
#
_entry.id   AF-A0A932SZL2-F1
#
_cell.length_a   1.000
_cell.length_b   1.000
_cell.length_c   1.000
_cell.angle_alpha   90.00
_cell.angle_beta   90.00
_cell.angle_gamma   90.00
#
_symmetry.space_group_name_H-M   'P 1'
#
loop_
_entity.id
_entity.type
_entity.pdbx_description
1 polymer ?
#
loop_
_entity_poly.entity_id
_entity_poly.type
_entity_poly.pdbx_seq_one_letter_code
_entity_poly.pdbx_strand_id
1 'polypeptide(L)'
;MTKMIQDAIRDSGLPVLEVARRAGVSQGQLSRFMRDERTMTLPAAELVCDVLGLELRRAASDRRGERETTATRRVKMPIGDDAVLSEIEKLKKASHRSWGDLRRGLEDLAYNNKAHTTKKVGASSRAFANRAIENTGLSGRDLLRWLAKNGK
;
A
#
# COMPACT_ATOMS: atom_id res chain seq x y z
N MET A 1 9.50 9.63 7.04
CA MET A 1 9.85 10.69 6.07
C MET A 1 10.42 11.90 6.78
N THR A 2 9.80 12.38 7.86
CA THR A 2 10.27 13.53 8.66
C THR A 2 11.72 13.40 9.16
N LYS A 3 12.13 12.22 9.66
CA LYS A 3 13.52 11.99 10.12
C LYS A 3 14.58 12.26 9.06
N MET A 4 14.38 11.85 7.81
CA MET A 4 15.40 12.04 6.77
C MET A 4 15.72 13.52 6.51
N ILE A 5 14.70 14.37 6.52
CA ILE A 5 14.88 15.81 6.34
C ILE A 5 15.54 16.42 7.59
N GLN A 6 15.12 16.00 8.79
CA GLN A 6 15.74 16.48 10.03
C GLN A 6 17.22 16.10 10.10
N ASP A 7 17.56 14.87 9.73
CA ASP A 7 18.94 14.38 9.72
C ASP A 7 19.76 15.13 8.67
N ALA A 8 19.23 15.34 7.46
CA ALA A 8 19.90 16.17 6.45
C ALA A 8 20.15 17.63 6.91
N ILE A 9 19.21 18.22 7.67
CA ILE A 9 19.41 19.55 8.26
C ILE A 9 20.55 19.51 9.28
N ARG A 10 20.62 18.48 10.13
CA ARG A 10 21.71 18.33 11.12
C ARG A 10 23.05 18.11 10.44
N ASP A 11 23.09 17.25 9.44
CA ASP A 11 24.30 16.88 8.70
C ASP A 11 24.83 18.02 7.83
N SER A 12 23.99 18.99 7.46
CA SER A 12 24.41 20.20 6.75
C SER A 12 25.37 21.09 7.54
N GLY A 13 25.43 20.94 8.86
CA GLY A 13 26.21 21.80 9.76
C GLY A 13 25.71 23.24 9.85
N LEU A 14 24.62 23.60 9.14
CA LEU A 14 24.04 24.93 9.18
C LEU A 14 23.13 25.10 10.40
N PRO A 15 23.13 26.28 11.04
CA PRO A 15 22.11 26.60 12.03
C PRO A 15 20.71 26.51 11.44
N VAL A 16 19.76 25.96 12.19
CA VAL A 16 18.35 25.81 11.74
C VAL A 16 17.76 27.15 11.27
N LEU A 17 18.11 28.26 11.92
CA LEU A 17 17.70 29.60 11.51
C LEU A 17 18.20 29.96 10.10
N GLU A 18 19.44 29.60 9.77
CA GLU A 18 20.03 29.89 8.48
C GLU A 18 19.40 29.05 7.37
N VAL A 19 19.09 27.78 7.66
CA VAL A 19 18.32 26.92 6.73
C VAL A 19 16.94 27.51 6.48
N ALA A 20 16.23 27.95 7.53
CA ALA A 20 14.91 28.57 7.40
C ALA A 20 14.97 29.83 6.53
N ARG A 21 15.97 30.68 6.77
CA ARG A 21 16.19 31.93 6.02
C ARG A 21 16.47 31.66 4.54
N ARG A 22 17.37 30.73 4.23
CA ARG A 22 17.71 30.36 2.85
C ARG A 22 16.54 29.71 2.12
N ALA A 23 15.75 28.89 2.80
CA ALA A 23 14.60 28.20 2.23
C ALA A 23 13.35 29.11 2.12
N GLY A 24 13.39 30.33 2.66
CA GLY A 24 12.22 31.22 2.67
C GLY A 24 11.05 30.69 3.52
N VAL A 25 11.33 29.82 4.50
CA VAL A 25 10.31 29.28 5.42
C VAL A 25 10.39 29.97 6.78
N SER A 26 9.26 30.03 7.50
CA SER A 26 9.25 30.60 8.85
C SER A 26 10.18 29.82 9.79
N GLN A 27 11.02 30.53 10.54
CA GLN A 27 11.86 29.95 11.59
C GLN A 27 11.03 29.14 12.59
N GLY A 28 9.87 29.66 13.02
CA GLY A 28 8.99 28.98 13.96
C GLY A 28 8.46 27.66 13.38
N GLN A 29 8.18 27.62 12.08
CA GLN A 29 7.78 26.40 11.39
C GLN A 29 8.90 25.36 11.38
N LEU A 30 10.12 25.75 10.99
CA LEU A 30 11.25 24.83 10.90
C LEU A 30 11.71 24.34 12.28
N SER A 31 11.72 25.22 13.29
CA SER A 31 12.08 24.86 14.67
C SER A 31 11.11 23.83 15.27
N ARG A 32 9.79 24.05 15.13
CA ARG A 32 8.78 23.08 15.59
C ARG A 32 8.86 21.76 14.82
N PHE A 33 9.20 21.82 13.53
CA PHE A 33 9.46 20.61 12.75
C PHE A 33 10.68 19.82 13.26
N MET A 34 11.78 20.50 13.60
CA MET A 34 12.98 19.86 14.15
C MET A 34 12.77 19.23 15.54
N ARG A 35 11.73 19.65 16.27
CA ARG A 35 11.33 19.13 17.58
C ARG A 35 10.21 18.07 17.51
N ASP A 36 9.84 17.63 16.31
CA ASP A 36 8.70 16.73 16.07
C ASP A 36 7.34 17.29 16.55
N GLU A 37 7.24 18.59 16.84
CA GLU A 37 6.00 19.24 17.29
C GLU A 37 5.05 19.54 16.12
N ARG A 38 5.58 19.60 14.88
CA ARG A 38 4.78 19.88 13.68
C ARG A 38 5.29 19.10 12.48
N THR A 39 4.38 18.61 11.65
CA THR A 39 4.72 18.10 10.32
C THR A 39 4.93 19.26 9.33
N MET A 40 5.72 18.99 8.29
CA MET A 40 5.97 19.95 7.22
C MET A 40 5.10 19.61 6.01
N THR A 41 4.60 20.64 5.32
CA THR A 41 3.89 20.46 4.05
C THR A 41 4.89 20.10 2.94
N LEU A 42 4.42 19.46 1.88
CA LEU A 42 5.28 19.09 0.75
C LEU A 42 6.00 20.30 0.12
N PRO A 43 5.34 21.46 -0.14
CA PRO A 43 6.04 22.63 -0.68
C PRO A 43 7.12 23.19 0.24
N ALA A 44 6.90 23.19 1.56
CA ALA A 44 7.91 23.64 2.50
C ALA A 44 9.08 22.65 2.59
N ALA A 45 8.82 21.35 2.44
CA ALA A 45 9.87 20.34 2.38
C ALA A 45 10.72 20.48 1.12
N GLU A 46 10.11 20.81 -0.02
CA GLU A 46 10.81 21.06 -1.29
C GLU A 46 11.81 22.22 -1.16
N LEU A 47 11.38 23.37 -0.64
CA LEU A 47 12.24 24.53 -0.41
C LEU A 47 13.44 24.23 0.51
N VAL A 48 13.21 23.42 1.56
CA VAL A 48 14.28 22.99 2.45
C VAL A 48 15.23 22.02 1.74
N CYS A 49 14.71 21.10 0.95
CA CYS A 49 15.52 20.17 0.15
C CYS A 49 16.40 20.92 -0.85
N ASP A 50 15.90 21.95 -1.53
CA ASP A 50 16.69 22.77 -2.47
C ASP A 50 17.93 23.40 -1.79
N VAL A 51 17.76 23.94 -0.58
CA VAL A 51 18.88 24.51 0.19
C VAL A 51 19.90 23.46 0.59
N LEU A 52 19.46 22.23 0.83
CA LEU A 52 20.30 21.12 1.23
C LEU A 52 20.91 20.36 0.04
N GLY A 53 20.60 20.76 -1.20
CA GLY A 53 21.04 20.06 -2.40
C GLY A 53 20.41 18.67 -2.56
N LEU A 54 19.17 18.51 -2.08
CA LEU A 54 18.41 17.27 -2.13
C LEU A 54 17.24 17.38 -3.11
N GLU A 55 16.86 16.27 -3.73
CA GLU A 55 15.71 16.21 -4.63
C GLU A 55 14.57 15.37 -4.05
N LEU A 56 13.36 15.93 -4.08
CA LEU A 56 12.15 15.16 -3.80
C LEU A 56 11.73 14.39 -5.04
N ARG A 57 11.73 13.06 -4.95
CA ARG A 57 11.25 12.18 -6.02
C ARG A 57 9.98 11.46 -5.57
N ARG A 58 9.09 11.19 -6.53
CA ARG A 58 7.99 10.26 -6.30
C ARG A 58 8.60 8.90 -5.97
N ALA A 59 8.41 8.45 -4.74
CA ALA A 59 8.64 7.05 -4.45
C ALA A 59 7.72 6.24 -5.37
N ALA A 60 8.25 5.18 -5.99
CA ALA A 60 7.40 4.12 -6.52
C ALA A 60 6.40 3.81 -5.41
N SER A 61 5.10 3.94 -5.71
CA SER A 61 4.05 3.85 -4.70
C SER A 61 4.08 2.45 -4.11
N ASP A 62 4.90 2.27 -3.09
CA ASP A 62 4.82 1.13 -2.22
C ASP A 62 3.52 1.37 -1.50
N ARG A 63 2.49 0.62 -1.91
CA ARG A 63 1.16 0.66 -1.33
C ARG A 63 1.32 0.35 0.15
N ARG A 64 1.52 1.39 0.96
CA ARG A 64 1.64 1.33 2.40
C ARG A 64 0.24 1.19 3.01
N GLY A 65 -0.42 0.11 2.61
CA GLY A 65 -1.47 -0.59 3.34
C GLY A 65 -1.04 -2.03 3.70
N GLU A 66 0.14 -2.49 3.25
CA GLU A 66 0.65 -3.84 3.54
C GLU A 66 1.90 -3.77 4.44
N ARG A 67 1.71 -3.47 5.73
CA ARG A 67 2.63 -3.96 6.77
C ARG A 67 1.86 -4.29 8.03
N GLU A 68 1.24 -5.46 8.01
CA GLU A 68 1.35 -6.44 9.09
C GLU A 68 1.02 -7.81 8.45
N THR A 69 1.99 -8.44 7.79
CA THR A 69 2.59 -9.68 8.31
C THR A 69 3.85 -9.99 7.51
N THR A 70 5.01 -9.62 8.04
CA THR A 70 6.28 -10.21 7.59
C THR A 70 6.56 -11.41 8.49
N ALA A 71 5.99 -12.55 8.16
CA ALA A 71 6.54 -13.85 8.53
C ALA A 71 6.44 -14.76 7.30
N THR A 72 7.60 -15.15 6.78
CA THR A 72 7.78 -16.16 5.72
C THR A 72 7.65 -15.65 4.28
N ARG A 73 8.69 -14.95 3.82
CA ARG A 73 9.09 -14.95 2.40
C ARG A 73 9.57 -16.36 2.03
N ARG A 74 8.64 -17.30 1.82
CA ARG A 74 8.87 -18.47 0.97
C ARG A 74 8.42 -18.06 -0.42
N VAL A 75 9.36 -17.96 -1.35
CA VAL A 75 9.06 -18.04 -2.77
C VAL A 75 8.40 -19.40 -2.99
N LYS A 76 7.05 -19.45 -3.00
CA LYS A 76 6.32 -20.65 -3.39
C LYS A 76 6.06 -20.51 -4.89
N MET A 77 6.79 -21.31 -5.66
CA MET A 77 6.54 -21.58 -7.07
C MET A 77 5.04 -21.87 -7.33
N PRO A 78 4.55 -21.60 -8.54
CA PRO A 78 3.12 -21.60 -8.84
C PRO A 78 2.51 -22.95 -8.45
N ILE A 79 1.50 -22.87 -7.60
CA ILE A 79 0.53 -23.94 -7.46
C ILE A 79 0.00 -24.21 -8.89
N GLY A 80 0.15 -25.44 -9.40
CA GLY A 80 -0.40 -25.80 -10.70
C GLY A 80 -1.91 -25.50 -10.74
N ASP A 81 -2.45 -25.23 -11.93
CA ASP A 81 -3.84 -24.79 -12.11
C ASP A 81 -4.85 -25.68 -11.34
N ASP A 82 -4.57 -27.00 -11.24
CA ASP A 82 -5.37 -27.97 -10.48
C ASP A 82 -5.38 -27.74 -8.97
N ALA A 83 -4.25 -27.35 -8.38
CA ALA A 83 -4.17 -27.14 -6.94
C ALA A 83 -4.75 -25.76 -6.56
N VAL A 84 -4.73 -24.77 -7.46
CA VAL A 84 -5.50 -23.52 -7.28
C VAL A 84 -7.00 -23.82 -7.30
N LEU A 85 -7.46 -24.64 -8.25
CA LEU A 85 -8.85 -25.06 -8.34
C LEU A 85 -9.30 -25.80 -7.07
N SER A 86 -8.51 -26.77 -6.61
CA SER A 86 -8.84 -27.58 -5.41
C SER A 86 -9.02 -26.71 -4.16
N GLU A 87 -8.11 -25.76 -3.92
CA GLU A 87 -8.21 -24.87 -2.76
C GLU A 87 -9.42 -23.95 -2.83
N ILE A 88 -9.71 -23.38 -4.01
CA ILE A 88 -10.87 -22.51 -4.16
C ILE A 88 -12.18 -23.31 -4.04
N GLU A 89 -12.25 -24.53 -4.56
CA GLU A 89 -13.43 -25.39 -4.42
C GLU A 89 -13.71 -25.76 -2.96
N LYS A 90 -12.66 -26.08 -2.19
CA LYS A 90 -12.79 -26.31 -0.73
C LYS A 90 -13.37 -25.06 -0.04
N LEU A 91 -12.83 -23.88 -0.36
CA LEU A 91 -13.31 -22.62 0.22
C LEU A 91 -14.75 -22.30 -0.18
N LYS A 92 -15.13 -22.54 -1.44
CA LYS A 92 -16.51 -22.37 -1.93
C LYS A 92 -17.48 -23.25 -1.17
N LYS A 93 -17.13 -24.53 -0.97
CA LYS A 93 -17.95 -25.50 -0.24
C LYS A 93 -18.12 -25.08 1.23
N ALA A 94 -17.05 -24.64 1.89
CA ALA A 94 -17.07 -24.20 3.28
C ALA A 94 -17.86 -22.89 3.50
N SER A 95 -17.86 -21.99 2.51
CA SER A 95 -18.48 -20.66 2.64
C SER A 95 -19.82 -20.51 1.92
N HIS A 96 -20.27 -21.56 1.22
CA HIS A 96 -21.44 -21.54 0.32
C HIS A 96 -21.41 -20.37 -0.69
N ARG A 97 -20.23 -20.08 -1.26
CA ARG A 97 -20.01 -18.97 -2.20
C ARG A 97 -19.84 -19.41 -3.63
N SER A 98 -20.22 -18.54 -4.56
CA SER A 98 -20.11 -18.78 -6.00
C SER A 98 -18.79 -18.28 -6.59
N TRP A 99 -18.45 -18.74 -7.80
CA TRP A 99 -17.33 -18.18 -8.58
C TRP A 99 -17.56 -16.70 -8.89
N GLY A 100 -18.82 -16.29 -9.13
CA GLY A 100 -19.19 -14.90 -9.32
C GLY A 100 -18.92 -14.03 -8.08
N ASP A 101 -19.11 -14.56 -6.87
CA ASP A 101 -18.78 -13.83 -5.63
C ASP A 101 -17.27 -13.67 -5.46
N LEU A 102 -16.49 -14.68 -5.86
CA LEU A 102 -15.03 -14.58 -5.87
C LEU A 102 -14.56 -13.51 -6.85
N ARG A 103 -15.01 -13.57 -8.12
CA ARG A 103 -14.65 -12.58 -9.15
C ARG A 103 -14.99 -11.17 -8.70
N ARG A 104 -16.22 -10.92 -8.23
CA ARG A 104 -16.63 -9.60 -7.73
C ARG A 104 -15.79 -9.14 -6.55
N GLY A 105 -15.52 -10.02 -5.58
CA GLY A 105 -14.68 -9.70 -4.44
C GLY A 105 -13.24 -9.34 -4.84
N LEU A 106 -12.69 -10.03 -5.83
CA LEU A 106 -11.36 -9.73 -6.38
C LEU A 106 -11.34 -8.43 -7.19
N GLU A 107 -12.38 -8.14 -7.98
CA GLU A 107 -12.54 -6.88 -8.73
C GLU A 107 -12.63 -5.68 -7.78
N ASP A 108 -13.43 -5.79 -6.72
CA ASP A 108 -13.55 -4.81 -5.65
C ASP A 108 -12.18 -4.49 -5.01
N LEU A 109 -11.39 -5.53 -4.71
CA LEU A 109 -10.05 -5.38 -4.14
C LEU A 109 -9.04 -4.80 -5.15
N ALA A 110 -9.13 -5.17 -6.42
CA ALA A 110 -8.16 -4.80 -7.44
C ALA A 110 -8.34 -3.37 -7.97
N TYR A 111 -9.58 -2.91 -8.06
CA TYR A 111 -9.93 -1.61 -8.66
C TYR A 111 -10.45 -0.58 -7.66
N ASN A 112 -10.53 -0.95 -6.37
CA ASN A 112 -11.09 -0.09 -5.31
C ASN A 112 -12.50 0.40 -5.65
N ASN A 113 -13.19 -0.32 -6.54
CA ASN A 113 -14.42 0.10 -7.17
C ASN A 113 -15.57 -0.64 -6.48
N LYS A 114 -16.56 0.11 -5.98
CA LYS A 114 -17.68 -0.44 -5.22
C LYS A 114 -18.69 -1.06 -6.20
N ALA A 115 -18.45 -2.28 -6.68
CA ALA A 115 -19.38 -2.97 -7.57
C ALA A 115 -20.66 -3.45 -6.84
N HIS A 116 -20.74 -3.28 -5.52
CA HIS A 116 -21.89 -3.72 -4.73
C HIS A 116 -22.95 -2.64 -4.55
N THR A 117 -24.16 -2.97 -5.00
CA THR A 117 -25.40 -2.22 -4.74
C THR A 117 -25.78 -2.21 -3.25
N THR A 118 -25.23 -3.11 -2.42
CA THR A 118 -25.52 -3.20 -0.98
C THR A 118 -24.26 -3.41 -0.13
N LYS A 119 -24.05 -2.56 0.89
CA LYS A 119 -22.83 -2.52 1.73
C LYS A 119 -22.46 -3.86 2.41
N LYS A 120 -23.46 -4.64 2.87
CA LYS A 120 -23.22 -5.93 3.57
C LYS A 120 -22.70 -7.03 2.65
N VAL A 121 -23.24 -7.13 1.43
CA VAL A 121 -22.83 -8.15 0.45
C VAL A 121 -21.38 -7.92 0.03
N GLY A 122 -20.99 -6.65 -0.15
CA GLY A 122 -19.60 -6.32 -0.49
C GLY A 122 -18.58 -6.62 0.59
N ALA A 123 -18.94 -6.58 1.87
CA ALA A 123 -18.03 -7.05 2.92
C ALA A 123 -17.79 -8.57 2.84
N SER A 124 -18.83 -9.33 2.48
CA SER A 124 -18.74 -10.80 2.41
C SER A 124 -17.94 -11.29 1.19
N SER A 125 -18.15 -10.71 0.02
CA SER A 125 -17.42 -11.08 -1.20
C SER A 125 -15.94 -10.73 -1.10
N ARG A 126 -15.60 -9.58 -0.51
CA ARG A 126 -14.21 -9.21 -0.23
C ARG A 126 -13.55 -10.15 0.79
N ALA A 127 -14.24 -10.51 1.86
CA ALA A 127 -13.73 -11.48 2.83
C ALA A 127 -13.53 -12.88 2.23
N PHE A 128 -14.35 -13.26 1.25
CA PHE A 128 -14.16 -14.49 0.50
C PHE A 128 -12.96 -14.42 -0.44
N ALA A 129 -12.79 -13.31 -1.17
CA ALA A 129 -11.64 -13.08 -2.04
C ALA A 129 -10.31 -13.04 -1.28
N ASN A 130 -10.26 -12.38 -0.11
CA ASN A 130 -9.06 -12.38 0.75
C ASN A 130 -8.67 -13.80 1.18
N ARG A 131 -9.64 -14.63 1.61
CA ARG A 131 -9.37 -16.02 1.95
C ARG A 131 -8.83 -16.82 0.75
N ALA A 132 -9.33 -16.57 -0.46
CA ALA A 132 -8.81 -17.21 -1.66
C ALA A 132 -7.35 -16.79 -1.95
N ILE A 133 -7.01 -15.50 -1.80
CA ILE A 133 -5.64 -14.98 -1.93
C ILE A 133 -4.72 -15.66 -0.91
N GLU A 134 -5.15 -15.73 0.36
CA GLU A 134 -4.37 -16.34 1.44
C GLU A 134 -4.09 -17.83 1.21
N ASN A 135 -5.09 -18.60 0.80
CA ASN A 135 -4.95 -20.06 0.63
C ASN A 135 -4.20 -20.43 -0.65
N THR A 136 -4.32 -19.64 -1.71
CA THR A 136 -3.63 -19.91 -2.98
C THR A 136 -2.24 -19.27 -3.04
N GLY A 137 -1.97 -18.25 -2.21
CA GLY A 137 -0.75 -17.46 -2.27
C GLY A 137 -0.64 -16.59 -3.53
N LEU A 138 -1.67 -16.56 -4.37
CA LEU A 138 -1.72 -15.77 -5.60
C LEU A 138 -2.26 -14.37 -5.29
N SER A 139 -1.70 -13.35 -5.97
CA SER A 139 -2.27 -12.01 -5.86
C SER A 139 -3.70 -11.98 -6.43
N GLY A 140 -4.53 -11.03 -5.98
CA GLY A 140 -5.90 -10.93 -6.50
C GLY A 140 -5.96 -10.71 -8.02
N ARG A 141 -4.95 -10.06 -8.61
CA ARG A 141 -4.83 -9.89 -10.06
C ARG A 141 -4.46 -11.21 -10.77
N ASP A 142 -3.61 -12.03 -10.16
CA ASP A 142 -3.25 -13.34 -10.70
C ASP A 142 -4.43 -14.30 -10.66
N LEU A 143 -5.21 -14.28 -9.57
CA LEU A 143 -6.46 -15.04 -9.49
C LEU A 143 -7.49 -14.57 -10.52
N LEU A 144 -7.63 -13.27 -10.78
CA LEU A 144 -8.50 -12.77 -11.85
C LEU A 144 -8.07 -13.27 -13.23
N ARG A 145 -6.76 -13.23 -13.52
CA ARG A 145 -6.20 -13.79 -14.76
C ARG A 145 -6.44 -15.28 -14.86
N TRP A 146 -6.27 -16.00 -13.76
CA TRP A 146 -6.53 -17.43 -13.68
C TRP A 146 -8.01 -17.78 -13.91
N LEU A 147 -8.94 -17.03 -13.30
CA LEU A 147 -10.39 -17.22 -13.53
C LEU A 147 -10.76 -16.97 -15.00
N ALA A 148 -10.20 -15.93 -15.62
CA ALA A 148 -10.40 -15.64 -17.03
C ALA A 148 -9.86 -16.75 -17.94
N LYS A 149 -8.67 -17.28 -17.63
CA LYS A 149 -8.07 -18.41 -18.37
C LYS A 149 -8.91 -19.69 -18.29
N ASN A 150 -9.53 -19.96 -17.14
CA ASN A 150 -10.26 -21.21 -16.85
C ASN A 150 -11.78 -21.13 -17.04
N GLY A 151 -12.31 -20.01 -17.55
CA GLY A 151 -13.74 -19.82 -17.81
C GLY A 151 -14.63 -19.91 -16.57
N LYS A 152 -14.10 -19.53 -15.40
CA LYS A 152 -14.84 -19.52 -14.12
C LYS A 152 -15.40 -18.15 -13.81
#